data_AF-A0A7S2VMQ8-F1
#
_entry.id   AF-A0A7S2VMQ8-F1
#
_cell.length_a   1.000
_cell.length_b   1.000
_cell.length_c   1.000
_cell.angle_alpha   90.00
_cell.angle_beta   90.00
_cell.angle_gamma   90.00
#
_symmetry.space_group_name_H-M   'P 1'
#
loop_
_entity.id
_entity.type
_entity.pdbx_description
1 polymer ?
#
loop_
_entity_poly.entity_id
_entity_poly.type
_entity_poly.pdbx_seq_one_letter_code
_entity_poly.pdbx_strand_id
1 'polypeptide(L)'
;EVRDRLVAAYLQRTPSCVRAVNLLAGRGARIYNDHIALRSFVDAKGNSGLGFLGEVFEAFGYDAEDRITIPGLPVNARWFEPPEATNWPKVFISELRADELPAGAAAIVHRHVGGHYARGDAREAIQAGDAGALVAMLETPPWAVTAAEEEEVRAVGAFHPELAGAAEYAAWTLTHGHRWNHLTVLLNGAEVPGVATLADLNALLAGEGFEFNSAGGADGLTQGSAAVRLEQSSTIADVVDHTFACGTSRRVPCSFLELIHRHDGFRGFLGQNAKGIFSSTHSPGPSARPDSAAA
;
A
#
# COMPACT_ATOMS: atom_id res chain seq x y z
N GLU A 1 -9.47 4.59 18.72
CA GLU A 1 -9.95 5.75 17.94
C GLU A 1 -9.22 5.95 16.62
N VAL A 2 -7.98 6.48 16.58
CA VAL A 2 -7.24 6.73 15.31
C VAL A 2 -7.24 5.48 14.43
N ARG A 3 -6.87 4.32 14.99
CA ARG A 3 -6.90 3.04 14.29
C ARG A 3 -8.24 2.75 13.63
N ASP A 4 -9.31 2.84 14.40
CA ASP A 4 -10.64 2.38 13.99
C ASP A 4 -11.17 3.27 12.86
N ARG A 5 -10.84 4.57 12.92
CA ARG A 5 -11.12 5.53 11.85
C ARG A 5 -10.31 5.23 10.58
N LEU A 6 -9.03 4.91 10.69
CA LEU A 6 -8.20 4.53 9.53
C LEU A 6 -8.64 3.21 8.90
N VAL A 7 -8.96 2.20 9.71
CA VAL A 7 -9.52 0.92 9.24
C VAL A 7 -10.86 1.16 8.52
N ALA A 8 -11.75 1.96 9.11
CA ALA A 8 -13.03 2.29 8.47
C ALA A 8 -12.83 3.01 7.13
N ALA A 9 -11.93 3.99 7.07
CA ALA A 9 -11.63 4.72 5.84
C ALA A 9 -11.02 3.80 4.76
N TYR A 10 -10.15 2.86 5.15
CA TYR A 10 -9.60 1.85 4.25
C TYR A 10 -10.69 0.94 3.70
N LEU A 11 -11.53 0.37 4.56
CA LEU A 11 -12.59 -0.56 4.15
C LEU A 11 -13.64 0.10 3.24
N GLN A 12 -13.91 1.39 3.39
CA GLN A 12 -14.82 2.15 2.51
C GLN A 12 -14.36 2.17 1.05
N ARG A 13 -13.05 2.14 0.80
CA ARG A 13 -12.45 2.18 -0.54
C ARG A 13 -11.96 0.82 -1.05
N THR A 14 -12.09 -0.23 -0.24
CA THR A 14 -11.68 -1.59 -0.59
C THR A 14 -12.83 -2.60 -0.45
N PRO A 15 -13.84 -2.56 -1.32
CA PRO A 15 -14.93 -3.53 -1.30
C PRO A 15 -14.45 -4.98 -1.42
N SER A 16 -13.35 -5.24 -2.14
CA SER A 16 -12.77 -6.58 -2.19
C SER A 16 -12.25 -7.01 -0.83
N CYS A 17 -11.52 -6.15 -0.10
CA CYS A 17 -11.09 -6.47 1.26
C CYS A 17 -12.29 -6.76 2.19
N VAL A 18 -13.36 -5.98 2.10
CA VAL A 18 -14.60 -6.22 2.90
C VAL A 18 -15.19 -7.58 2.58
N ARG A 19 -15.31 -7.93 1.29
CA ARG A 19 -15.81 -9.25 0.86
C ARG A 19 -14.95 -10.39 1.41
N ALA A 20 -13.62 -10.27 1.33
CA ALA A 20 -12.71 -11.31 1.80
C ALA A 20 -12.79 -11.50 3.31
N VAL A 21 -12.74 -10.41 4.08
CA VAL A 21 -12.85 -10.45 5.54
C VAL A 21 -14.18 -11.06 5.97
N ASN A 22 -15.29 -10.68 5.34
CA ASN A 22 -16.61 -11.25 5.65
C ASN A 22 -16.71 -12.74 5.32
N LEU A 23 -16.17 -13.16 4.18
CA LEU A 23 -16.12 -14.57 3.78
C LEU A 23 -15.34 -15.40 4.80
N LEU A 24 -14.15 -14.94 5.17
CA LEU A 24 -13.29 -15.65 6.12
C LEU A 24 -13.94 -15.69 7.50
N ALA A 25 -14.46 -14.55 8.00
CA ALA A 25 -15.18 -14.49 9.27
C ALA A 25 -16.43 -15.39 9.28
N GLY A 26 -17.18 -15.45 8.18
CA GLY A 26 -18.33 -16.34 8.02
C GLY A 26 -17.98 -17.84 8.07
N ARG A 27 -16.71 -18.18 7.78
CA ARG A 27 -16.15 -19.53 7.94
C ARG A 27 -15.56 -19.78 9.34
N GLY A 28 -15.71 -18.84 10.27
CA GLY A 28 -15.19 -18.94 11.63
C GLY A 28 -13.75 -18.45 11.80
N ALA A 29 -13.17 -17.80 10.79
CA ALA A 29 -11.81 -17.29 10.86
C ALA A 29 -11.66 -16.15 11.88
N ARG A 30 -10.50 -16.11 12.53
CA ARG A 30 -10.07 -14.95 13.34
C ARG A 30 -9.15 -14.06 12.53
N ILE A 31 -9.64 -12.90 12.10
CA ILE A 31 -8.86 -12.04 11.21
C ILE A 31 -7.83 -11.25 12.02
N TYR A 32 -6.56 -11.51 11.75
CA TYR A 32 -5.44 -10.74 12.28
C TYR A 32 -4.81 -9.94 11.15
N ASN A 33 -4.64 -8.65 11.40
CA ASN A 33 -3.91 -7.76 10.50
C ASN A 33 -2.41 -7.88 10.80
N ASP A 34 -1.65 -8.44 9.87
CA ASP A 34 -0.19 -8.58 10.01
C ASP A 34 0.50 -7.22 9.97
N HIS A 35 0.21 -6.47 8.91
CA HIS A 35 0.79 -5.17 8.66
C HIS A 35 -0.10 -4.29 7.79
N ILE A 36 0.18 -3.00 7.84
CA ILE A 36 -0.28 -2.02 6.85
C ILE A 36 0.92 -1.45 6.12
N ALA A 37 0.70 -0.94 4.91
CA ALA A 37 1.75 -0.25 4.17
C ALA A 37 1.37 1.17 3.78
N LEU A 38 2.34 2.08 3.86
CA LEU A 38 2.23 3.47 3.44
C LEU A 38 3.30 3.83 2.41
N ARG A 39 2.95 4.79 1.55
CA ARG A 39 3.86 5.37 0.55
C ARG A 39 4.05 6.86 0.81
N SER A 40 5.20 7.37 0.40
CA SER A 40 5.60 8.77 0.57
C SER A 40 6.73 9.14 -0.40
N PHE A 41 7.33 10.32 -0.27
CA PHE A 41 8.45 10.77 -1.08
C PHE A 41 9.61 11.27 -0.22
N VAL A 42 10.80 11.34 -0.82
CA VAL A 42 11.79 12.35 -0.42
C VAL A 42 11.41 13.65 -1.13
N ASP A 43 11.21 14.73 -0.37
CA ASP A 43 10.79 16.00 -0.97
C ASP A 43 11.94 16.79 -1.62
N ALA A 44 11.62 17.89 -2.31
CA ALA A 44 12.57 18.75 -3.01
C ALA A 44 13.64 19.40 -2.13
N LYS A 45 13.45 19.39 -0.80
CA LYS A 45 14.40 19.92 0.18
C LYS A 45 15.19 18.80 0.87
N GLY A 46 14.98 17.55 0.48
CA GLY A 46 15.61 16.37 1.07
C GLY A 46 14.95 15.89 2.37
N ASN A 47 13.76 16.41 2.72
CA ASN A 47 13.04 15.90 3.89
C ASN A 47 12.42 14.53 3.57
N SER A 48 12.43 13.66 4.57
CA SER A 48 12.01 12.26 4.45
C SER A 48 10.55 12.09 4.82
N GLY A 49 9.73 11.66 3.86
CA GLY A 49 8.35 11.23 4.12
C GLY A 49 8.28 9.98 4.98
N LEU A 50 9.27 9.08 4.85
CA LEU A 50 9.43 7.93 5.74
C LEU A 50 9.67 8.38 7.19
N GLY A 51 10.54 9.37 7.39
CA GLY A 51 10.81 9.95 8.70
C GLY A 51 9.57 10.63 9.28
N PHE A 52 8.90 11.48 8.49
CA PHE A 52 7.69 12.17 8.89
C PHE A 52 6.57 11.21 9.33
N LEU A 53 6.30 10.16 8.55
CA LEU A 53 5.30 9.15 8.92
C LEU A 53 5.79 8.27 10.07
N GLY A 54 7.08 7.97 10.15
CA GLY A 54 7.69 7.22 11.24
C GLY A 54 7.48 7.89 12.60
N GLU A 55 7.67 9.21 12.69
CA GLU A 55 7.45 9.97 13.93
C GLU A 55 6.01 9.79 14.48
N VAL A 56 5.03 9.62 13.60
CA VAL A 56 3.63 9.37 13.99
C VAL A 56 3.51 8.06 14.74
N PHE A 57 4.06 6.98 14.18
CA PHE A 57 3.94 5.65 14.79
C PHE A 57 4.84 5.50 16.02
N GLU A 58 6.05 6.07 16.00
CA GLU A 58 6.94 6.10 17.16
C GLU A 58 6.28 6.81 18.35
N ALA A 59 5.49 7.86 18.12
CA ALA A 59 4.72 8.51 19.18
C ALA A 59 3.61 7.63 19.80
N PHE A 60 3.15 6.61 19.07
CA PHE A 60 2.26 5.57 19.58
C PHE A 60 3.02 4.38 20.20
N GLY A 61 4.34 4.49 20.36
CA GLY A 61 5.20 3.49 21.00
C GLY A 61 5.66 2.37 20.06
N TYR A 62 5.63 2.60 18.75
CA TYR A 62 6.23 1.67 17.79
C TYR A 62 7.74 1.77 17.82
N ASP A 63 8.40 0.62 17.68
CA ASP A 63 9.85 0.54 17.51
C ASP A 63 10.18 0.47 16.03
N ALA A 64 11.11 1.33 15.60
CA ALA A 64 11.55 1.36 14.22
C ALA A 64 12.62 0.29 13.97
N GLU A 65 12.37 -0.58 13.00
CA GLU A 65 13.16 -1.81 12.79
C GLU A 65 14.10 -1.67 11.59
N ASP A 66 14.46 -2.78 10.94
CA ASP A 66 15.39 -2.78 9.82
C ASP A 66 14.93 -1.95 8.61
N ARG A 67 15.92 -1.36 7.93
CA ARG A 67 15.73 -0.80 6.59
C ARG A 67 15.67 -1.94 5.57
N ILE A 68 14.80 -1.78 4.58
CA ILE A 68 14.54 -2.79 3.56
C ILE A 68 14.92 -2.22 2.20
N THR A 69 15.75 -2.95 1.46
CA THR A 69 16.07 -2.62 0.06
C THR A 69 15.06 -3.30 -0.85
N ILE A 70 14.42 -2.54 -1.73
CA ILE A 70 13.46 -3.05 -2.72
C ILE A 70 14.16 -3.12 -4.10
N PRO A 71 14.50 -4.32 -4.61
CA PRO A 71 15.32 -4.44 -5.82
C PRO A 71 14.65 -3.85 -7.07
N GLY A 72 15.29 -2.86 -7.69
CA GLY A 72 14.79 -2.22 -8.91
C GLY A 72 13.63 -1.24 -8.69
N LEU A 73 13.41 -0.80 -7.44
CA LEU A 73 12.52 0.32 -7.14
C LEU A 73 13.30 1.35 -6.32
N PRO A 74 13.37 2.63 -6.75
CA PRO A 74 14.22 3.62 -6.11
C PRO A 74 13.57 4.21 -4.84
N VAL A 75 13.28 3.33 -3.89
CA VAL A 75 12.64 3.67 -2.62
C VAL A 75 13.55 3.40 -1.44
N ASN A 76 13.45 4.22 -0.39
CA ASN A 76 13.87 3.83 0.95
C ASN A 76 12.66 3.19 1.63
N ALA A 77 12.86 2.08 2.35
CA ALA A 77 11.79 1.47 3.12
C ALA A 77 12.26 1.06 4.50
N ARG A 78 11.35 1.08 5.47
CA ARG A 78 11.55 0.66 6.85
C ARG A 78 10.23 0.13 7.38
N TRP A 79 10.30 -0.80 8.32
CA TRP A 79 9.11 -1.26 9.03
C TRP A 79 9.19 -0.92 10.51
N PHE A 80 8.04 -0.95 11.17
CA PHE A 80 7.86 -0.56 12.57
C PHE A 80 7.05 -1.64 13.27
N GLU A 81 7.56 -2.09 14.42
CA GLU A 81 6.91 -3.09 15.26
C GLU A 81 5.99 -2.39 16.27
N PRO A 82 4.71 -2.82 16.40
CA PRO A 82 3.78 -2.25 17.36
C PRO A 82 4.16 -2.63 18.80
N PRO A 83 3.79 -1.80 19.79
CA PRO A 83 3.93 -2.17 21.19
C PRO A 83 3.10 -3.43 21.52
N GLU A 84 3.68 -4.37 22.26
CA GLU A 84 3.09 -5.69 22.58
C GLU A 84 1.70 -5.62 23.22
N ALA A 85 1.43 -4.54 23.98
CA ALA A 85 0.16 -4.31 24.65
C ALA A 85 -0.99 -3.93 23.71
N THR A 86 -0.73 -3.78 22.40
CA THR A 86 -1.71 -3.33 21.41
C THR A 86 -2.02 -4.43 20.40
N ASN A 87 -3.23 -4.38 19.83
CA ASN A 87 -3.59 -5.19 18.65
C ASN A 87 -3.44 -4.39 17.35
N TRP A 88 -2.50 -3.44 17.32
CA TRP A 88 -2.16 -2.77 16.09
C TRP A 88 -1.26 -3.67 15.22
N PRO A 89 -1.39 -3.59 13.89
CA PRO A 89 -0.52 -4.30 12.95
C PRO A 89 0.88 -3.68 12.91
N LYS A 90 1.85 -4.41 12.33
CA LYS A 90 3.12 -3.80 11.89
C LYS A 90 2.86 -2.69 10.87
N VAL A 91 3.81 -1.79 10.72
CA VAL A 91 3.71 -0.72 9.72
C VAL A 91 4.91 -0.79 8.80
N PHE A 92 4.68 -0.95 7.50
CA PHE A 92 5.69 -0.80 6.48
C PHE A 92 5.57 0.59 5.86
N ILE A 93 6.64 1.36 5.85
CA ILE A 93 6.66 2.69 5.22
C ILE A 93 7.73 2.67 4.14
N SER A 94 7.38 3.25 2.99
CA SER A 94 8.32 3.50 1.90
C SER A 94 8.27 4.95 1.48
N GLU A 95 9.39 5.45 0.95
CA GLU A 95 9.48 6.76 0.31
C GLU A 95 10.23 6.64 -1.02
N LEU A 96 9.68 7.24 -2.08
CA LEU A 96 10.34 7.30 -3.37
C LEU A 96 11.38 8.42 -3.42
N ARG A 97 12.58 8.12 -3.91
CA ARG A 97 13.61 9.10 -4.22
C ARG A 97 13.27 9.75 -5.57
N ALA A 98 12.54 10.86 -5.52
CA ALA A 98 11.97 11.50 -6.72
C ALA A 98 13.02 11.92 -7.76
N ASP A 99 14.25 12.22 -7.32
CA ASP A 99 15.37 12.57 -8.21
C ASP A 99 15.86 11.40 -9.09
N GLU A 100 15.42 10.16 -8.82
CA GLU A 100 15.69 9.01 -9.69
C GLU A 100 14.65 8.85 -10.81
N LEU A 101 13.64 9.72 -10.89
CA LEU A 101 12.74 9.84 -12.04
C LEU A 101 13.33 10.79 -13.10
N PRO A 102 12.87 10.72 -14.36
CA PRO A 102 13.21 11.72 -15.36
C PRO A 102 12.84 13.14 -14.89
N ALA A 103 13.62 14.14 -15.29
CA ALA A 103 13.53 15.50 -14.76
C ALA A 103 12.12 16.12 -14.82
N GLY A 104 11.34 15.82 -15.86
CA GLY A 104 9.94 16.29 -15.97
C GLY A 104 9.04 15.75 -14.85
N ALA A 105 9.07 14.43 -14.63
CA ALA A 105 8.30 13.78 -13.57
C ALA A 105 8.80 14.16 -12.17
N ALA A 106 10.13 14.23 -11.98
CA ALA A 106 10.71 14.69 -10.72
C ALA A 106 10.25 16.13 -10.39
N ALA A 107 10.23 17.03 -11.38
CA ALA A 107 9.78 18.40 -11.19
C ALA A 107 8.29 18.49 -10.80
N ILE A 108 7.43 17.61 -11.34
CA ILE A 108 6.02 17.52 -10.93
C ILE A 108 5.91 17.07 -9.49
N VAL A 109 6.60 16.00 -9.09
CA VAL A 109 6.59 15.51 -7.70
C VAL A 109 7.08 16.61 -6.75
N HIS A 110 8.20 17.24 -7.07
CA HIS A 110 8.80 18.29 -6.26
C HIS A 110 7.92 19.53 -6.11
N ARG A 111 7.18 19.92 -7.16
CA ARG A 111 6.22 21.03 -7.11
C ARG A 111 5.14 20.80 -6.05
N HIS A 112 4.68 19.57 -5.90
CA HIS A 112 3.56 19.21 -5.03
C HIS A 112 3.99 18.86 -3.61
N VAL A 113 5.18 18.27 -3.45
CA VAL A 113 5.63 17.72 -2.15
C VAL A 113 6.70 18.60 -1.48
N GLY A 114 7.27 19.57 -2.18
CA GLY A 114 8.41 20.38 -1.72
C GLY A 114 8.18 21.09 -0.38
N GLY A 115 8.86 20.62 0.68
CA GLY A 115 8.78 21.18 2.03
C GLY A 115 7.58 20.69 2.85
N HIS A 116 6.81 19.72 2.36
CA HIS A 116 5.69 19.15 3.10
C HIS A 116 6.18 18.41 4.35
N TYR A 117 7.24 17.61 4.23
CA TYR A 117 7.78 16.81 5.34
C TYR A 117 8.68 17.60 6.30
N ALA A 118 8.94 18.89 6.03
CA ALA A 118 9.67 19.77 6.93
C ALA A 118 8.85 20.16 8.17
N ARG A 119 7.55 19.84 8.18
CA ARG A 119 6.58 20.39 9.12
C ARG A 119 6.49 19.58 10.41
N GLY A 120 6.30 20.29 11.52
CA GLY A 120 5.96 19.72 12.82
C GLY A 120 4.49 19.32 12.95
N ASP A 121 3.66 19.47 11.91
CA ASP A 121 2.20 19.27 11.97
C ASP A 121 1.82 17.91 12.58
N ALA A 122 2.54 16.84 12.23
CA ALA A 122 2.36 15.53 12.84
C ALA A 122 2.64 15.56 14.36
N ARG A 123 3.78 16.15 14.76
CA ARG A 123 4.18 16.30 16.16
C ARG A 123 3.20 17.18 16.94
N GLU A 124 2.71 18.26 16.36
CA GLU A 124 1.73 19.16 16.97
C GLU A 124 0.40 18.43 17.20
N ALA A 125 -0.12 17.71 16.20
CA ALA A 125 -1.33 16.91 16.32
C ALA A 125 -1.19 15.81 17.39
N ILE A 126 -0.04 15.13 17.42
CA ILE A 126 0.32 14.13 18.44
C ILE A 126 0.30 14.75 19.84
N GLN A 127 0.99 15.88 20.02
CA GLN A 127 1.08 16.57 21.31
C GLN A 127 -0.27 17.09 21.80
N ALA A 128 -1.13 17.53 20.87
CA ALA A 128 -2.49 17.96 21.17
C ALA A 128 -3.45 16.78 21.47
N GLY A 129 -3.06 15.54 21.16
CA GLY A 129 -3.93 14.37 21.30
C GLY A 129 -5.10 14.37 20.31
N ASP A 130 -4.95 15.06 19.16
CA ASP A 130 -6.03 15.21 18.18
C ASP A 130 -6.08 14.03 17.21
N ALA A 131 -6.89 13.03 17.55
CA ALA A 131 -7.13 11.88 16.70
C ALA A 131 -7.72 12.25 15.33
N GLY A 132 -8.50 13.34 15.24
CA GLY A 132 -9.09 13.81 14.00
C GLY A 132 -8.04 14.36 13.05
N ALA A 133 -7.14 15.19 13.56
CA ALA A 133 -6.03 15.76 12.79
C ALA A 133 -5.10 14.66 12.23
N LEU A 134 -4.77 13.64 13.02
CA LEU A 134 -3.93 12.52 12.56
C LEU A 134 -4.60 11.69 11.47
N VAL A 135 -5.91 11.43 11.60
CA VAL A 135 -6.66 10.74 10.54
C VAL A 135 -6.72 11.60 9.28
N ALA A 136 -7.00 12.90 9.41
CA ALA A 136 -7.05 13.81 8.27
C ALA A 136 -5.71 13.89 7.52
N MET A 137 -4.59 13.93 8.25
CA MET A 137 -3.24 13.94 7.70
C MET A 137 -2.92 12.67 6.90
N LEU A 138 -3.39 11.50 7.37
CA LEU A 138 -3.15 10.22 6.67
C LEU A 138 -4.12 9.98 5.51
N GLU A 139 -5.38 10.43 5.64
CA GLU A 139 -6.46 10.11 4.70
C GLU A 139 -6.73 11.19 3.65
N THR A 140 -6.14 12.38 3.81
CA THR A 140 -6.29 13.49 2.85
C THR A 140 -4.96 13.73 2.14
N PRO A 141 -4.90 13.56 0.80
CA PRO A 141 -3.72 13.95 0.03
C PRO A 141 -3.41 15.44 0.27
N PRO A 142 -2.19 15.81 0.72
CA PRO A 142 -1.89 17.17 1.14
C PRO A 142 -1.49 18.10 -0.02
N TRP A 143 -1.57 17.61 -1.26
CA TRP A 143 -1.19 18.32 -2.47
C TRP A 143 -2.35 18.41 -3.47
N ALA A 144 -2.22 19.33 -4.42
CA ALA A 144 -3.26 19.68 -5.39
C ALA A 144 -2.87 19.25 -6.81
N VAL A 145 -2.69 17.95 -7.02
CA VAL A 145 -2.26 17.39 -8.31
C VAL A 145 -3.40 17.41 -9.32
N THR A 146 -3.09 17.81 -10.55
CA THR A 146 -4.03 17.73 -11.68
C THR A 146 -3.98 16.37 -12.36
N ALA A 147 -5.06 15.98 -13.05
CA ALA A 147 -5.11 14.72 -13.77
C ALA A 147 -4.05 14.61 -14.89
N ALA A 148 -3.68 15.75 -15.50
CA ALA A 148 -2.65 15.80 -16.54
C ALA A 148 -1.25 15.59 -15.97
N GLU A 149 -0.94 16.19 -14.81
CA GLU A 149 0.35 16.00 -14.14
C GLU A 149 0.54 14.55 -13.67
N GLU A 150 -0.51 13.94 -13.10
CA GLU A 150 -0.49 12.54 -12.70
C GLU A 150 -0.24 11.61 -13.89
N GLU A 151 -0.92 11.86 -15.01
CA GLU A 151 -0.75 11.10 -16.26
C GLU A 151 0.65 11.26 -16.85
N GLU A 152 1.23 12.46 -16.80
CA GLU A 152 2.59 12.72 -17.26
C GLU A 152 3.62 11.93 -16.43
N VAL A 153 3.46 11.93 -15.11
CA VAL A 153 4.32 11.12 -14.21
C VAL A 153 4.17 9.63 -14.52
N ARG A 154 2.93 9.15 -14.70
CA ARG A 154 2.65 7.74 -15.02
C ARG A 154 3.21 7.32 -16.38
N ALA A 155 3.12 8.19 -17.38
CA ALA A 155 3.57 7.94 -18.75
C ALA A 155 5.07 7.67 -18.85
N VAL A 156 5.88 8.09 -17.86
CA VAL A 156 7.30 7.71 -17.77
C VAL A 156 7.50 6.22 -17.94
N GLY A 157 6.64 5.37 -17.36
CA GLY A 157 6.78 3.92 -17.45
C GLY A 157 6.68 3.36 -18.87
N ALA A 158 6.00 4.06 -19.79
CA ALA A 158 5.90 3.65 -21.19
C ALA A 158 7.19 3.96 -21.98
N PHE A 159 7.90 5.03 -21.64
CA PHE A 159 9.14 5.45 -22.30
C PHE A 159 10.41 4.94 -21.60
N HIS A 160 10.29 4.64 -20.31
CA HIS A 160 11.34 4.11 -19.43
C HIS A 160 10.81 2.87 -18.69
N PRO A 161 10.72 1.70 -19.37
CA PRO A 161 10.17 0.48 -18.77
C PRO A 161 10.87 0.05 -17.48
N GLU A 162 12.16 0.35 -17.34
CA GLU A 162 12.95 0.12 -16.12
C GLU A 162 12.48 0.97 -14.93
N LEU A 163 11.80 2.09 -15.18
CA LEU A 163 11.20 2.98 -14.19
C LEU A 163 9.68 2.82 -14.07
N ALA A 164 9.05 1.87 -14.77
CA ALA A 164 7.59 1.72 -14.76
C ALA A 164 7.03 1.59 -13.33
N GLY A 165 7.66 0.77 -12.47
CA GLY A 165 7.25 0.65 -11.08
C GLY A 165 7.44 1.94 -10.27
N ALA A 166 8.48 2.73 -10.56
CA ALA A 166 8.73 4.01 -9.89
C ALA A 166 7.73 5.09 -10.33
N ALA A 167 7.41 5.15 -11.62
CA ALA A 167 6.40 6.04 -12.19
C ALA A 167 5.01 5.74 -11.63
N GLU A 168 4.64 4.46 -11.56
CA GLU A 168 3.40 4.00 -10.97
C GLU A 168 3.32 4.26 -9.46
N TYR A 169 4.41 4.04 -8.73
CA TYR A 169 4.52 4.42 -7.32
C TYR A 169 4.27 5.93 -7.15
N ALA A 170 4.93 6.76 -7.96
CA ALA A 170 4.82 8.21 -7.88
C ALA A 170 3.40 8.68 -8.18
N ALA A 171 2.81 8.21 -9.29
CA ALA A 171 1.46 8.56 -9.69
C ALA A 171 0.41 8.12 -8.65
N TRP A 172 0.55 6.90 -8.11
CA TRP A 172 -0.33 6.42 -7.02
C TRP A 172 -0.21 7.29 -5.78
N THR A 173 1.02 7.61 -5.37
CA THR A 173 1.25 8.42 -4.17
C THR A 173 0.68 9.81 -4.40
N LEU A 174 0.98 10.49 -5.51
CA LEU A 174 0.38 11.78 -5.89
C LEU A 174 -1.16 11.77 -5.91
N THR A 175 -1.80 10.62 -6.12
CA THR A 175 -3.27 10.52 -6.09
C THR A 175 -3.81 10.29 -4.68
N HIS A 176 -3.16 9.45 -3.88
CA HIS A 176 -3.71 8.90 -2.64
C HIS A 176 -3.04 9.40 -1.35
N GLY A 177 -1.94 10.13 -1.43
CA GLY A 177 -1.27 10.64 -0.25
C GLY A 177 -0.67 9.52 0.60
N HIS A 178 -0.95 9.61 1.90
CA HIS A 178 -0.47 8.69 2.93
C HIS A 178 -1.50 7.65 3.33
N ARG A 179 -2.56 7.51 2.51
CA ARG A 179 -3.57 6.47 2.70
C ARG A 179 -2.89 5.11 2.76
N TRP A 180 -3.46 4.21 3.57
CA TRP A 180 -3.01 2.83 3.60
C TRP A 180 -3.09 2.24 2.19
N ASN A 181 -1.94 1.86 1.66
CA ASN A 181 -1.82 1.23 0.36
C ASN A 181 -2.44 -0.16 0.37
N HIS A 182 -2.19 -0.91 1.43
CA HIS A 182 -2.85 -2.19 1.69
C HIS A 182 -2.90 -2.49 3.19
N LEU A 183 -3.80 -3.42 3.49
CA LEU A 183 -3.89 -4.17 4.73
C LEU A 183 -3.55 -5.63 4.43
N THR A 184 -2.95 -6.32 5.40
CA THR A 184 -2.48 -7.70 5.21
C THR A 184 -3.13 -8.66 6.19
N VAL A 185 -3.77 -9.73 5.70
CA VAL A 185 -4.33 -10.79 6.54
C VAL A 185 -3.30 -11.88 6.81
N LEU A 186 -3.04 -12.15 8.09
CA LEU A 186 -2.13 -13.20 8.55
C LEU A 186 -2.80 -14.58 8.56
N LEU A 187 -2.30 -15.50 7.73
CA LEU A 187 -2.77 -16.89 7.71
C LEU A 187 -2.51 -17.62 9.04
N ASN A 188 -1.32 -17.45 9.64
CA ASN A 188 -0.93 -18.14 10.88
C ASN A 188 -1.90 -17.94 12.04
N GLY A 189 -2.68 -16.85 12.03
CA GLY A 189 -3.69 -16.56 13.05
C GLY A 189 -5.14 -16.81 12.58
N ALA A 190 -5.37 -17.04 11.29
CA ALA A 190 -6.74 -17.02 10.75
C ALA A 190 -7.59 -18.23 11.14
N GLU A 191 -6.98 -19.38 11.49
CA GLU A 191 -7.67 -20.61 11.89
C GLU A 191 -8.84 -21.00 10.95
N VAL A 192 -8.72 -20.74 9.65
CA VAL A 192 -9.81 -20.96 8.68
C VAL A 192 -9.96 -22.46 8.40
N PRO A 193 -11.15 -23.06 8.63
CA PRO A 193 -11.36 -24.48 8.35
C PRO A 193 -11.05 -24.86 6.90
N GLY A 194 -10.21 -25.86 6.72
CA GLY A 194 -9.82 -26.36 5.39
C GLY A 194 -8.76 -25.51 4.67
N VAL A 195 -8.15 -24.52 5.35
CA VAL A 195 -7.05 -23.72 4.82
C VAL A 195 -5.82 -23.96 5.68
N ALA A 196 -4.83 -24.66 5.14
CA ALA A 196 -3.58 -24.95 5.84
C ALA A 196 -2.41 -24.13 5.30
N THR A 197 -2.50 -23.73 4.02
CA THR A 197 -1.42 -23.05 3.30
C THR A 197 -1.92 -21.75 2.66
N LEU A 198 -0.99 -20.88 2.28
CA LEU A 198 -1.34 -19.67 1.54
C LEU A 198 -1.97 -20.00 0.18
N ALA A 199 -1.54 -21.11 -0.45
CA ALA A 199 -2.15 -21.61 -1.67
C ALA A 199 -3.62 -22.01 -1.48
N ASP A 200 -3.97 -22.66 -0.36
CA ASP A 200 -5.37 -22.98 -0.04
C ASP A 200 -6.22 -21.71 0.11
N LEU A 201 -5.65 -20.67 0.75
CA LEU A 201 -6.32 -19.39 0.94
C LEU A 201 -6.52 -18.65 -0.39
N ASN A 202 -5.49 -18.64 -1.23
CA ASN A 202 -5.55 -18.09 -2.59
C ASN A 202 -6.63 -18.82 -3.40
N ALA A 203 -6.66 -20.15 -3.37
CA ALA A 203 -7.64 -20.95 -4.11
C ALA A 203 -9.06 -20.71 -3.61
N LEU A 204 -9.26 -20.60 -2.30
CA LEU A 204 -10.55 -20.26 -1.70
C LEU A 204 -11.06 -18.90 -2.21
N LEU A 205 -10.21 -17.87 -2.15
CA LEU A 205 -10.59 -16.53 -2.60
C LEU A 205 -10.77 -16.48 -4.12
N ALA A 206 -9.90 -17.11 -4.91
CA ALA A 206 -10.07 -17.19 -6.36
C ALA A 206 -11.40 -17.86 -6.75
N GLY A 207 -11.82 -18.92 -6.03
CA GLY A 207 -13.12 -19.57 -6.21
C GLY A 207 -14.33 -18.67 -5.94
N GLU A 208 -14.13 -17.60 -5.16
CA GLU A 208 -15.15 -16.58 -4.84
C GLU A 208 -15.01 -15.33 -5.74
N GLY A 209 -14.24 -15.43 -6.83
CA GLY A 209 -14.11 -14.42 -7.86
C GLY A 209 -13.15 -13.28 -7.52
N PHE A 210 -12.19 -13.50 -6.63
CA PHE A 210 -11.12 -12.55 -6.36
C PHE A 210 -10.03 -12.65 -7.42
N GLU A 211 -9.65 -11.52 -8.01
CA GLU A 211 -8.51 -11.44 -8.92
C GLU A 211 -7.23 -11.16 -8.14
N PHE A 212 -6.17 -11.91 -8.45
CA PHE A 212 -4.86 -11.79 -7.80
C PHE A 212 -3.84 -11.22 -8.76
N ASN A 213 -2.83 -10.54 -8.21
CA ASN A 213 -1.65 -10.22 -8.98
C ASN A 213 -0.87 -11.48 -9.27
N SER A 214 -0.48 -11.63 -10.53
CA SER A 214 0.48 -12.65 -10.91
C SER A 214 1.82 -12.42 -10.21
N ALA A 215 2.40 -13.50 -9.73
CA ALA A 215 3.66 -13.55 -9.01
C ALA A 215 4.54 -14.68 -9.56
N GLY A 216 5.80 -14.72 -9.12
CA GLY A 216 6.78 -15.72 -9.57
C GLY A 216 6.74 -17.08 -8.87
N GLY A 217 5.76 -17.35 -7.99
CA GLY A 217 5.66 -18.60 -7.24
C GLY A 217 5.19 -19.79 -8.06
N ALA A 218 5.28 -20.99 -7.47
CA ALA A 218 4.89 -22.24 -8.12
C ALA A 218 3.38 -22.30 -8.48
N ASP A 219 2.53 -21.62 -7.71
CA ASP A 219 1.10 -21.45 -7.97
C ASP A 219 0.79 -20.23 -8.87
N GLY A 220 1.81 -19.47 -9.27
CA GLY A 220 1.68 -18.24 -10.06
C GLY A 220 1.18 -17.02 -9.27
N LEU A 221 0.89 -17.15 -7.97
CA LEU A 221 0.26 -16.10 -7.14
C LEU A 221 1.08 -15.75 -5.89
N THR A 222 1.88 -16.69 -5.40
CA THR A 222 2.64 -16.55 -4.16
C THR A 222 4.06 -16.05 -4.42
N GLN A 223 4.56 -15.15 -3.58
CA GLN A 223 5.95 -14.72 -3.52
C GLN A 223 6.62 -15.24 -2.26
N GLY A 224 7.86 -15.68 -2.39
CA GLY A 224 8.61 -16.28 -1.29
C GLY A 224 8.31 -17.78 -1.14
N SER A 225 8.63 -18.32 0.03
CA SER A 225 8.49 -19.74 0.37
C SER A 225 8.76 -19.95 1.86
N ALA A 226 8.41 -21.13 2.37
CA ALA A 226 8.83 -21.58 3.70
C ALA A 226 10.37 -21.51 3.89
N ALA A 227 11.16 -21.78 2.86
CA ALA A 227 12.63 -21.75 2.94
C ALA A 227 13.21 -20.35 3.19
N VAL A 228 12.51 -19.30 2.72
CA VAL A 228 12.85 -17.90 3.04
C VAL A 228 12.01 -17.34 4.20
N ARG A 229 11.22 -18.20 4.83
CA ARG A 229 10.36 -17.97 6.00
C ARG A 229 9.21 -16.99 5.82
N LEU A 230 8.89 -16.61 4.58
CA LEU A 230 7.82 -15.67 4.28
C LEU A 230 7.17 -16.00 2.93
N GLU A 231 5.85 -16.09 2.93
CA GLU A 231 5.01 -16.24 1.74
C GLU A 231 3.97 -15.12 1.71
N GLN A 232 3.80 -14.49 0.54
CA GLN A 232 2.88 -13.36 0.35
C GLN A 232 2.13 -13.49 -0.97
N SER A 233 0.88 -13.09 -1.00
CA SER A 233 0.09 -12.90 -2.22
C SER A 233 -0.80 -11.66 -2.07
N SER A 234 -1.30 -11.12 -3.18
CA SER A 234 -2.17 -9.94 -3.12
C SER A 234 -3.25 -9.96 -4.18
N THR A 235 -4.40 -9.40 -3.84
CA THR A 235 -5.45 -9.11 -4.81
C THR A 235 -5.04 -7.96 -5.71
N ILE A 236 -5.65 -7.84 -6.88
CA ILE A 236 -5.62 -6.59 -7.65
C ILE A 236 -6.29 -5.49 -6.82
N ALA A 237 -5.79 -4.25 -6.92
CA ALA A 237 -6.38 -3.12 -6.22
C ALA A 237 -7.81 -2.82 -6.67
N ASP A 238 -8.65 -2.48 -5.69
CA ASP A 238 -9.95 -1.90 -5.96
C ASP A 238 -9.78 -0.55 -6.67
N VAL A 239 -10.73 -0.22 -7.54
CA VAL A 239 -10.74 1.02 -8.32
C VAL A 239 -11.78 1.96 -7.74
N VAL A 240 -11.41 3.21 -7.53
CA VAL A 240 -12.28 4.26 -6.98
C VAL A 240 -12.40 5.43 -7.93
N ASP A 241 -13.51 6.16 -7.84
CA ASP A 241 -13.62 7.47 -8.46
C ASP A 241 -12.80 8.49 -7.65
N HIS A 242 -11.88 9.18 -8.32
CA HIS A 242 -11.05 10.24 -7.75
C HIS A 242 -11.22 11.53 -8.55
N THR A 243 -11.46 12.64 -7.84
CA THR A 243 -11.53 13.98 -8.43
C THR A 243 -10.23 14.72 -8.15
N PHE A 244 -9.46 14.97 -9.18
CA PHE A 244 -8.20 15.72 -9.13
C PHE A 244 -8.46 17.21 -8.86
N ALA A 245 -7.41 17.95 -8.48
CA ALA A 245 -7.52 19.37 -8.12
C ALA A 245 -8.06 20.27 -9.25
N CYS A 246 -7.90 19.85 -10.51
CA CYS A 246 -8.47 20.54 -11.68
C CYS A 246 -9.97 20.26 -11.91
N GLY A 247 -10.63 19.50 -11.04
CA GLY A 247 -12.04 19.11 -11.16
C GLY A 247 -12.30 17.93 -12.09
N THR A 248 -11.27 17.39 -12.75
CA THR A 248 -11.39 16.17 -13.56
C THR A 248 -11.56 14.96 -12.65
N SER A 249 -12.59 14.14 -12.89
CA SER A 249 -12.77 12.85 -12.22
C SER A 249 -12.29 11.70 -13.10
N ARG A 250 -11.56 10.74 -12.51
CA ARG A 250 -11.15 9.48 -13.16
C ARG A 250 -11.34 8.31 -12.21
N ARG A 251 -11.49 7.13 -12.79
CA ARG A 251 -11.37 5.87 -12.06
C ARG A 251 -9.90 5.47 -11.94
N VAL A 252 -9.42 5.34 -10.71
CA VAL A 252 -8.00 5.05 -10.42
C VAL A 252 -7.86 3.84 -9.50
N PRO A 253 -6.84 2.99 -9.68
CA PRO A 253 -6.50 1.97 -8.68
C PRO A 253 -6.20 2.64 -7.35
N CYS A 254 -6.71 2.06 -6.26
CA CYS A 254 -6.51 2.59 -4.92
C CYS A 254 -5.76 1.56 -4.07
N SER A 255 -6.46 0.81 -3.22
CA SER A 255 -5.84 -0.10 -2.27
C SER A 255 -6.22 -1.56 -2.57
N PHE A 256 -5.43 -2.51 -2.09
CA PHE A 256 -5.64 -3.95 -2.30
C PHE A 256 -5.49 -4.72 -1.00
N LEU A 257 -6.01 -5.94 -0.95
CA LEU A 257 -5.78 -6.86 0.16
C LEU A 257 -4.52 -7.68 -0.10
N GLU A 258 -3.63 -7.75 0.88
CA GLU A 258 -2.53 -8.71 0.89
C GLU A 258 -2.83 -9.87 1.85
N LEU A 259 -2.27 -11.04 1.57
CA LEU A 259 -2.34 -12.23 2.39
C LEU A 259 -0.90 -12.69 2.67
N ILE A 260 -0.63 -13.09 3.92
CA ILE A 260 0.72 -13.44 4.34
C ILE A 260 0.75 -14.67 5.22
N HIS A 261 1.81 -15.46 5.05
CA HIS A 261 2.14 -16.59 5.90
C HIS A 261 3.60 -16.49 6.34
N ARG A 262 3.83 -16.44 7.65
CA ARG A 262 5.15 -16.31 8.28
C ARG A 262 5.57 -17.66 8.85
N HIS A 263 6.80 -18.09 8.60
CA HIS A 263 7.34 -19.34 9.14
C HIS A 263 8.37 -19.07 10.23
N ASP A 264 8.54 -20.03 11.14
CA ASP A 264 9.62 -20.05 12.13
C ASP A 264 9.79 -18.75 12.93
N GLY A 265 8.67 -18.08 13.24
CA GLY A 265 8.65 -16.83 14.01
C GLY A 265 9.22 -15.61 13.27
N PHE A 266 9.38 -15.66 11.95
CA PHE A 266 9.93 -14.55 11.18
C PHE A 266 9.00 -13.32 11.20
N ARG A 267 9.48 -12.21 11.78
CA ARG A 267 8.70 -10.97 11.96
C ARG A 267 8.95 -9.89 10.90
N GLY A 268 10.10 -9.95 10.23
CA GLY A 268 10.54 -8.91 9.29
C GLY A 268 9.87 -8.96 7.92
N PHE A 269 10.48 -8.30 6.95
CA PHE A 269 10.00 -8.22 5.57
C PHE A 269 11.11 -8.60 4.60
N LEU A 270 10.74 -9.14 3.44
CA LEU A 270 11.69 -9.47 2.38
C LEU A 270 11.49 -8.52 1.19
N GLY A 271 12.52 -7.74 0.87
CA GLY A 271 12.45 -6.77 -0.22
C GLY A 271 12.15 -7.38 -1.60
N GLN A 272 12.57 -8.63 -1.82
CA GLN A 272 12.26 -9.37 -3.05
C GLN A 272 10.76 -9.68 -3.19
N ASN A 273 10.08 -10.03 -2.09
CA ASN A 273 8.64 -10.24 -2.11
C ASN A 273 7.91 -8.91 -2.30
N ALA A 274 8.29 -7.88 -1.53
CA ALA A 274 7.67 -6.56 -1.60
C ALA A 274 7.64 -6.01 -3.04
N LYS A 275 8.67 -6.26 -3.86
CA LYS A 275 8.70 -5.85 -5.28
C LYS A 275 7.47 -6.29 -6.09
N GLY A 276 6.99 -7.53 -5.96
CA GLY A 276 5.83 -7.98 -6.75
C GLY A 276 4.50 -7.52 -6.18
N ILE A 277 4.47 -7.18 -4.89
CA ILE A 277 3.31 -6.56 -4.24
C ILE A 277 3.16 -5.09 -4.67
N PHE A 278 4.23 -4.40 -5.08
CA PHE A 278 4.10 -3.02 -5.59
C PHE A 278 3.28 -2.94 -6.88
N SER A 279 3.27 -4.00 -7.70
CA SER A 279 2.49 -4.02 -8.95
C SER A 279 0.98 -4.13 -8.77
N SER A 280 0.49 -4.38 -7.56
CA SER A 280 -0.94 -4.54 -7.27
C SER A 280 -1.79 -3.31 -7.56
N THR A 281 -1.15 -2.13 -7.59
CA THR A 281 -1.79 -0.85 -7.91
C THR A 281 -1.55 -0.39 -9.34
N HIS A 282 -0.90 -1.22 -10.18
CA HIS A 282 -0.72 -0.85 -11.57
C HIS A 282 -2.08 -0.76 -12.26
N SER A 283 -2.26 0.29 -13.07
CA SER A 283 -3.45 0.37 -13.91
C SER A 283 -3.50 -0.90 -14.77
N PRO A 284 -4.62 -1.63 -14.81
CA PRO A 284 -4.76 -2.67 -15.81
C PRO A 284 -4.55 -1.98 -17.16
N GLY A 285 -3.54 -2.43 -17.93
CA GLY A 285 -3.38 -1.99 -19.32
C GLY A 285 -4.71 -2.18 -20.05
N PRO A 286 -4.95 -1.47 -21.17
CA PRO A 286 -6.27 -1.47 -21.84
C PRO A 286 -6.77 -2.90 -22.02
N SER A 287 -7.68 -3.34 -21.14
CA SER A 287 -8.22 -4.68 -21.20
C SER A 287 -9.17 -4.67 -22.38
N ALA A 288 -8.90 -5.51 -23.38
CA ALA A 288 -9.86 -5.82 -24.43
C ALA A 288 -11.07 -6.52 -23.77
N ARG A 289 -12.00 -5.74 -23.23
CA ARG A 289 -13.36 -6.23 -22.98
C ARG A 289 -14.15 -5.98 -24.26
N PRO A 290 -14.85 -6.98 -24.81
CA PRO A 290 -15.71 -6.78 -25.95
C PRO A 290 -16.87 -5.87 -25.53
N ASP A 291 -17.19 -4.90 -26.37
CA ASP A 291 -18.40 -4.10 -26.26
C ASP A 291 -19.62 -5.04 -26.24
N SER A 292 -20.17 -5.29 -25.05
CA SER A 292 -21.53 -5.83 -24.92
C SER A 292 -22.46 -4.71 -24.53
N ALA A 293 -22.85 -3.91 -25.53
CA ALA A 293 -23.99 -3.02 -25.45
C ALA A 293 -24.70 -2.99 -26.81
N ALA A 294 -25.75 -3.82 -26.95
CA ALA A 294 -26.96 -3.50 -27.70
C ALA A 294 -27.98 -4.64 -27.53
N ALA A 295 -28.93 -4.44 -26.62
CA ALA A 295 -30.30 -4.93 -26.74
C ALA A 295 -31.20 -3.70 -26.59
#